data_AF-A0A2N8NEK6-F1
#
_entry.id   AF-A0A2N8NEK6-F1
#
_cell.length_a   1.000
_cell.length_b   1.000
_cell.length_c   1.000
_cell.angle_alpha   90.00
_cell.angle_beta   90.00
_cell.angle_gamma   90.00
#
_symmetry.space_group_name_H-M   'P 1'
#
loop_
_entity.id
_entity.type
_entity.pdbx_description
1 polymer ?
#
loop_
_entity_poly.entity_id
_entity_poly.type
_entity_poly.pdbx_seq_one_letter_code
_entity_poly.pdbx_strand_id
1 'polypeptide(L)'
;MNALEINAELQHELSVIADDEGYLKRALKSIRRLADQKRKEDETYMTDEEFQAKINRSLEQARRGEVIELLPGESLDDMLRRAGYDI
;
A
#
# COMPACT_ATOMS: atom_id res chain seq x y z
N MET A 1 2.99 -16.08 21.51
CA MET A 1 2.40 -14.74 21.55
C MET A 1 1.57 -14.53 20.29
N ASN A 2 0.33 -14.10 20.43
CA ASN A 2 -0.55 -13.74 19.31
C ASN A 2 -0.46 -12.22 19.02
N ALA A 3 -1.08 -11.78 17.92
CA ALA A 3 -1.03 -10.37 17.52
C ALA A 3 -1.62 -9.39 18.56
N LEU A 4 -2.63 -9.84 19.32
CA LEU A 4 -3.25 -9.02 20.36
C LEU A 4 -2.31 -8.82 21.55
N GLU A 5 -1.64 -9.89 21.99
CA GLU A 5 -0.66 -9.86 23.08
C GLU A 5 0.53 -8.96 22.74
N ILE A 6 1.05 -9.07 21.50
CA ILE A 6 2.15 -8.22 21.01
C ILE A 6 1.74 -6.75 20.94
N ASN A 7 0.50 -6.46 20.50
CA ASN A 7 -0.01 -5.09 20.43
C ASN A 7 -0.15 -4.46 21.83
N ALA A 8 -0.63 -5.23 22.79
CA ALA A 8 -0.75 -4.77 24.17
C ALA A 8 0.63 -4.48 24.79
N GLU A 9 1.62 -5.35 24.55
CA GLU A 9 3.00 -5.15 25.00
C GLU A 9 3.63 -3.92 24.34
N LEU A 10 3.47 -3.75 23.01
CA LEU A 10 3.97 -2.56 22.31
C LEU A 10 3.38 -1.26 22.86
N GLN A 11 2.08 -1.24 23.16
CA GLN A 11 1.41 -0.08 23.76
C GLN A 11 1.95 0.21 25.17
N HIS A 12 2.17 -0.83 25.98
CA HIS A 12 2.77 -0.70 27.30
C HIS A 12 4.16 -0.07 27.22
N GLU A 13 5.05 -0.60 26.38
CA GLU A 13 6.41 -0.08 26.23
C GLU A 13 6.43 1.37 25.72
N LEU A 14 5.53 1.73 24.80
CA LEU A 14 5.37 3.11 24.37
C LEU A 14 4.91 4.03 25.50
N SER A 15 4.04 3.55 26.40
CA SER A 15 3.62 4.31 27.57
C SER A 15 4.76 4.54 28.56
N VAL A 16 5.68 3.58 28.72
CA VAL A 16 6.84 3.71 29.61
C VAL A 16 7.76 4.86 29.18
N ILE A 17 7.88 5.09 27.86
CA ILE A 17 8.77 6.12 27.30
C ILE A 17 8.04 7.41 26.90
N ALA A 18 6.74 7.53 27.16
CA ALA A 18 5.89 8.58 26.61
C ALA A 18 6.31 10.02 26.99
N ASP A 19 6.96 10.20 28.14
CA ASP A 19 7.40 11.51 28.62
C ASP A 19 8.78 11.94 28.10
N ASP A 20 9.50 11.06 27.41
CA ASP A 20 10.84 11.35 26.85
C ASP A 20 10.79 11.41 25.32
N GLU A 21 10.84 12.62 24.79
CA GLU A 21 10.85 12.89 23.35
C GLU A 21 12.00 12.18 22.61
N GLY A 22 13.17 12.03 23.26
CA GLY A 22 14.34 11.37 22.70
C GLY A 22 14.11 9.86 22.51
N TYR A 23 13.52 9.18 23.49
CA TYR A 23 13.13 7.79 23.35
C TYR A 23 11.99 7.61 22.34
N LEU A 24 10.97 8.47 22.34
CA LEU A 24 9.88 8.43 21.36
C LEU A 24 10.37 8.59 19.92
N LYS A 25 11.27 9.55 19.65
CA LYS A 25 11.87 9.76 18.32
C LYS A 25 12.61 8.50 17.84
N ARG A 26 13.36 7.84 18.73
CA ARG A 26 14.07 6.60 18.41
C ARG A 26 13.11 5.45 18.11
N ALA A 27 12.07 5.28 18.94
CA ALA A 27 11.04 4.26 18.74
C ALA A 27 10.33 4.45 17.39
N LEU A 28 9.89 5.68 17.08
CA LEU A 28 9.24 6.01 15.81
C LEU A 28 10.15 5.71 14.61
N LYS A 29 11.44 6.07 14.69
CA LYS A 29 12.41 5.79 13.62
C LYS A 29 12.56 4.29 13.37
N SER A 30 12.62 3.48 14.42
CA SER A 30 12.72 2.02 14.31
C SER A 30 11.46 1.40 13.70
N ILE A 31 10.27 1.82 14.15
CA ILE A 31 8.99 1.35 13.61
C ILE A 31 8.85 1.71 12.13
N ARG A 32 9.17 2.96 11.75
CA ARG A 32 9.16 3.41 10.34
C ARG A 32 10.08 2.54 9.48
N ARG A 33 11.30 2.27 9.95
CA ARG A 33 12.24 1.40 9.21
C ARG A 33 11.67 0.01 8.96
N LEU A 34 11.03 -0.62 9.96
CA LEU A 34 10.42 -1.93 9.82
C LEU A 34 9.23 -1.89 8.85
N ALA A 35 8.38 -0.86 8.94
CA ALA A 35 7.28 -0.66 8.02
C ALA A 35 7.78 -0.48 6.58
N ASP A 36 8.84 0.30 6.37
CA ASP A 36 9.44 0.52 5.05
C ASP A 36 10.12 -0.74 4.50
N GLN A 37 10.73 -1.58 5.34
CA GLN A 37 11.23 -2.89 4.91
C GLN A 37 10.10 -3.79 4.43
N LYS A 38 9.01 -3.89 5.20
CA LYS A 38 7.84 -4.67 4.82
C LYS A 38 7.21 -4.18 3.51
N ARG A 39 7.15 -2.86 3.32
CA ARG A 39 6.68 -2.24 2.06
C ARG A 39 7.59 -2.56 0.88
N LYS A 40 8.91 -2.61 1.08
CA LYS A 40 9.87 -2.97 0.02
C LYS A 40 9.88 -4.45 -0.32
N GLU A 41 9.53 -5.32 0.64
CA GLU A 41 9.36 -6.75 0.42
C GLU A 41 8.05 -7.08 -0.31
N ASP A 42 7.08 -6.18 -0.26
CA ASP A 42 5.83 -6.29 -1.01
C ASP A 42 6.03 -5.77 -2.44
N GLU A 43 6.20 -6.69 -3.39
CA GLU A 43 6.34 -6.38 -4.82
C GLU A 43 5.11 -5.66 -5.41
N THR A 44 3.98 -5.65 -4.68
CA THR A 44 2.77 -4.92 -5.06
C THR A 44 2.69 -3.52 -4.45
N TYR A 45 3.62 -3.18 -3.55
CA TYR A 45 3.68 -1.86 -2.94
C TYR A 45 4.07 -0.80 -3.95
N MET A 46 3.31 0.28 -3.95
CA MET A 46 3.52 1.45 -4.78
C MET A 46 3.69 2.66 -3.87
N THR A 47 4.72 3.47 -4.10
CA THR A 47 4.86 4.75 -3.40
C THR A 47 3.75 5.72 -3.81
N ASP A 48 3.49 6.73 -2.99
CA ASP A 48 2.50 7.77 -3.32
C ASP A 48 2.84 8.47 -4.66
N GLU A 49 4.13 8.70 -4.93
CA GLU A 49 4.60 9.30 -6.17
C GLU A 49 4.32 8.39 -7.38
N GLU A 50 4.62 7.10 -7.28
CA GLU A 50 4.32 6.12 -8.33
C GLU A 50 2.82 5.97 -8.57
N PHE A 51 2.02 6.02 -7.50
CA PHE A 51 0.56 5.98 -7.58
C PHE A 51 0.01 7.19 -8.35
N GLN A 52 0.45 8.41 -8.00
CA GLN A 52 0.03 9.61 -8.71
C GLN A 52 0.49 9.61 -10.17
N ALA A 53 1.70 9.13 -10.45
CA ALA A 53 2.20 8.98 -11.82
C ALA A 53 1.35 7.99 -12.64
N LYS A 54 0.91 6.88 -12.03
CA LYS A 54 0.03 5.90 -12.65
C LYS A 54 -1.35 6.49 -12.95
N ILE A 55 -1.95 7.21 -12.01
CA ILE A 55 -3.23 7.90 -12.22
C ILE A 55 -3.16 8.89 -13.38
N ASN A 56 -2.14 9.76 -13.40
CA ASN A 56 -1.97 10.74 -14.46
C ASN A 56 -1.84 10.08 -15.83
N ARG A 57 -1.05 9.00 -15.93
CA ARG A 57 -0.94 8.21 -17.16
C ARG A 57 -2.29 7.64 -17.60
N SER A 58 -3.05 7.03 -16.68
CA SER A 58 -4.37 6.49 -16.99
C SER A 58 -5.36 7.55 -17.44
N LEU A 59 -5.31 8.76 -16.87
CA LEU A 59 -6.14 9.88 -17.32
C LEU A 59 -5.77 10.36 -18.73
N GLU A 60 -4.48 10.37 -19.08
CA GLU A 60 -4.04 10.69 -20.45
C GLU A 60 -4.49 9.62 -21.46
N GLN A 61 -4.40 8.33 -21.09
CA GLN A 61 -4.91 7.24 -21.92
C GLN A 61 -6.42 7.38 -22.16
N ALA A 62 -7.19 7.69 -21.11
CA ALA A 62 -8.62 7.97 -21.23
C ALA A 62 -8.91 9.14 -22.18
N ARG A 63 -8.14 10.22 -22.09
CA ARG A 63 -8.27 11.36 -23.03
C ARG A 63 -7.95 10.98 -24.49
N ARG A 64 -7.09 9.98 -24.70
CA ARG A 64 -6.75 9.44 -26.03
C ARG A 64 -7.71 8.36 -26.52
N GLY A 65 -8.70 7.97 -25.70
CA GLY A 65 -9.61 6.87 -26.00
C GLY A 65 -8.98 5.47 -25.85
N GLU A 66 -7.79 5.38 -25.24
CA GLU A 66 -7.09 4.12 -24.96
C GLU A 66 -7.65 3.48 -23.68
N VAL A 67 -8.96 3.26 -23.65
CA VAL A 67 -9.69 2.65 -22.52
C VAL A 67 -10.38 1.38 -22.97
N ILE A 68 -10.54 0.46 -22.02
CA ILE A 68 -11.27 -0.78 -22.21
C ILE A 68 -12.49 -0.70 -21.33
N GLU A 69 -13.65 -0.73 -21.96
CA GLU A 69 -14.94 -0.72 -21.26
C GLU A 69 -15.41 -2.16 -21.02
N LEU A 70 -16.14 -2.33 -19.92
CA LEU A 70 -16.86 -3.55 -19.62
C LEU A 70 -18.11 -3.61 -20.51
N LEU A 71 -18.23 -4.65 -21.33
CA LEU A 71 -19.36 -4.79 -22.24
C LEU A 71 -20.61 -5.32 -21.51
N PRO A 72 -21.83 -5.07 -22.03
CA PRO A 72 -23.04 -5.61 -21.43
C PRO A 72 -23.01 -7.14 -21.35
N GLY A 73 -23.19 -7.67 -20.14
CA GLY A 73 -23.17 -9.11 -19.89
C GLY A 73 -21.77 -9.75 -19.83
N GLU A 74 -20.71 -8.96 -19.99
CA GLU A 74 -19.32 -9.41 -19.82
C GLU A 74 -18.91 -9.37 -18.35
N SER A 75 -18.15 -10.37 -17.90
CA SER A 75 -17.54 -10.35 -16.57
C SER A 75 -16.24 -9.55 -16.56
N LEU A 76 -15.77 -9.16 -15.37
CA LEU A 76 -14.47 -8.48 -15.25
C LEU A 76 -13.33 -9.35 -15.79
N ASP A 77 -13.37 -10.65 -15.54
CA ASP A 77 -12.33 -11.59 -15.98
C ASP A 77 -12.33 -11.73 -17.51
N ASP A 78 -13.51 -11.79 -18.13
CA ASP A 78 -13.66 -11.82 -19.59
C ASP A 78 -13.11 -10.55 -20.24
N MET A 79 -13.43 -9.39 -19.64
CA MET A 79 -12.90 -8.10 -20.08
C MET A 79 -11.37 -8.05 -20.00
N LEU A 80 -10.79 -8.53 -18.88
CA LEU A 80 -9.35 -8.55 -18.68
C LEU A 80 -8.65 -9.53 -19.64
N ARG A 81 -9.25 -10.69 -19.93
CA ARG A 81 -8.76 -11.61 -20.96
C ARG A 81 -8.82 -11.00 -22.37
N ARG A 82 -9.92 -10.31 -22.71
CA ARG A 82 -10.06 -9.57 -23.98
C ARG A 82 -9.04 -8.44 -24.10
N ALA A 83 -8.69 -7.82 -22.98
CA ALA A 83 -7.63 -6.82 -22.87
C ALA A 83 -6.20 -7.41 -22.96
N GLY A 84 -6.07 -8.74 -23.00
CA GLY A 84 -4.79 -9.43 -23.13
C GLY A 84 -4.06 -9.69 -21.81
N TYR A 85 -4.74 -9.58 -20.66
CA TYR A 85 -4.17 -9.96 -19.36
C TYR A 85 -4.27 -11.47 -19.14
N ASP A 86 -3.20 -12.05 -18.58
CA ASP A 86 -3.14 -13.46 -18.19
C ASP A 86 -3.56 -13.59 -16.71
N ILE A 87 -4.82 -13.96 -16.50
CA ILE A 87 -5.49 -14.04 -15.17
C ILE A 87 -6.36 -15.30 -15.02
#